data_AF-A0A0J1GF57-F1
#
_entry.id   AF-A0A0J1GF57-F1
#
_cell.length_a   1.000
_cell.length_b   1.000
_cell.length_c   1.000
_cell.angle_alpha   90.00
_cell.angle_beta   90.00
_cell.angle_gamma   90.00
#
_symmetry.space_group_name_H-M   'P 1'
#
loop_
_entity.id
_entity.type
_entity.pdbx_description
1 polymer ?
#
loop_
_entity_poly.entity_id
_entity_poly.type
_entity_poly.pdbx_seq_one_letter_code
_entity_poly.pdbx_strand_id
1 'polypeptide(L)' 'MIYRKTTSKKAKWERVATVKSNVRTYVDRKAKKGKKYYYAVRSYRKSAGLSCYSSYGSSKRVTTRK' A
#
# COMPACT_ATOMS: atom_id res chain seq x y z
N MET A 1 -5.67 -2.24 -3.85
CA MET A 1 -4.67 -2.93 -3.00
C MET A 1 -3.71 -1.90 -2.43
N ILE A 2 -3.26 -2.12 -1.20
CA ILE A 2 -2.35 -1.25 -0.46
C ILE A 2 -1.05 -2.01 -0.21
N TYR A 3 0.04 -1.37 -0.57
CA TYR A 3 1.40 -1.87 -0.42
C TYR A 3 2.16 -1.01 0.55
N ARG A 4 3.07 -1.65 1.28
CA ARG A 4 3.99 -1.00 2.20
C ARG A 4 5.39 -1.50 1.92
N LYS A 5 6.38 -0.61 2.02
CA LYS A 5 7.79 -1.00 2.13
C LYS A 5 8.48 -0.16 3.19
N THR A 6 9.57 -0.67 3.74
CA THR A 6 10.44 0.10 4.63
C THR A 6 11.25 1.12 3.83
N THR A 7 11.89 2.08 4.52
CA THR A 7 12.77 3.07 3.87
C THR A 7 14.09 2.50 3.35
N SER A 8 14.35 1.21 3.53
CA SER A 8 15.59 0.60 3.07
C SER A 8 15.61 0.52 1.53
N LYS A 9 16.76 0.83 0.91
CA LYS A 9 16.92 0.79 -0.56
C LYS A 9 16.64 -0.60 -1.16
N LYS A 10 16.85 -1.67 -0.40
CA LYS A 10 16.57 -3.07 -0.80
C LYS A 10 15.15 -3.54 -0.45
N ALA A 11 14.31 -2.69 0.12
CA ALA A 11 12.97 -3.09 0.57
C ALA A 11 12.03 -3.31 -0.63
N LYS A 12 11.49 -4.52 -0.72
CA LYS A 12 10.45 -4.89 -1.69
C LYS A 12 9.09 -4.38 -1.20
N TRP A 13 8.17 -4.16 -2.15
CA TRP A 13 6.79 -3.80 -1.84
C TRP A 13 6.03 -5.02 -1.34
N GLU A 14 5.52 -4.94 -0.12
CA GLU A 14 4.69 -5.98 0.47
C GLU A 14 3.23 -5.53 0.47
N ARG A 15 2.31 -6.41 0.05
CA ARG A 15 0.88 -6.13 0.13
C ARG A 15 0.42 -6.23 1.58
N VAL A 16 0.03 -5.11 2.17
CA VAL A 16 -0.44 -5.05 3.57
C VAL A 16 -1.95 -5.15 3.68
N ALA A 17 -2.68 -4.74 2.63
CA ALA A 17 -4.13 -4.85 2.61
C ALA A 17 -4.68 -4.90 1.19
N THR A 18 -5.84 -5.52 1.06
CA THR A 18 -6.68 -5.43 -0.13
C THR A 18 -7.92 -4.65 0.24
N VAL A 19 -8.12 -3.49 -0.38
CA VAL A 19 -9.27 -2.62 -0.13
C VAL A 19 -10.24 -2.67 -1.32
N LYS A 20 -11.54 -2.53 -1.02
CA LYS A 20 -12.61 -2.43 -2.02
C LYS A 20 -12.54 -1.08 -2.77
N SER A 21 -13.24 -0.97 -3.90
CA SER A 21 -13.22 0.20 -4.80
C SER A 21 -13.53 1.55 -4.10
N ASN A 22 -14.37 1.55 -3.07
CA ASN A 22 -14.83 2.77 -2.40
C ASN A 22 -14.04 3.14 -1.13
N VAL A 23 -12.92 2.46 -0.86
CA VAL A 23 -12.12 2.74 0.34
C VAL A 23 -11.07 3.80 0.04
N ARG A 24 -11.21 4.97 0.69
CA ARG A 24 -10.28 6.10 0.59
C ARG A 24 -9.32 6.21 1.79
N THR A 25 -9.59 5.48 2.86
CA THR A 25 -8.86 5.54 4.13
C THR A 25 -8.41 4.14 4.56
N TYR A 26 -7.17 4.04 5.02
CA TYR A 26 -6.61 2.80 5.57
C TYR A 26 -5.67 3.13 6.73
N VAL A 27 -5.85 2.42 7.84
CA VAL A 27 -5.02 2.56 9.04
C VAL A 27 -4.18 1.30 9.22
N ASP A 28 -2.87 1.45 9.09
CA ASP A 28 -1.92 0.35 9.31
C ASP A 28 -1.62 0.17 10.80
N ARG A 29 -2.47 -0.60 11.50
CA ARG A 29 -2.28 -0.93 12.93
C ARG A 29 -1.08 -1.84 13.19
N LYS A 30 -0.50 -2.47 12.15
CA LYS A 30 0.69 -3.33 12.28
C LYS A 30 2.00 -2.55 12.11
N ALA A 31 1.94 -1.26 11.76
CA ALA A 31 3.13 -0.42 11.65
C ALA A 31 3.73 -0.17 13.04
N LYS A 32 5.02 -0.45 13.20
CA LYS A 32 5.72 -0.15 14.46
C LYS A 32 5.91 1.38 14.59
N LYS A 33 5.69 1.91 15.79
CA LYS A 33 5.93 3.31 16.13
C LYS A 33 7.39 3.68 15.91
N GLY A 34 7.64 4.89 15.39
CA GLY A 34 8.99 5.39 15.11
C GLY A 34 9.66 4.80 13.85
N LYS A 35 8.98 3.92 13.10
CA LYS A 35 9.48 3.42 11.81
C LYS A 35 8.93 4.24 10.64
N LYS A 36 9.79 4.50 9.66
CA LYS A 36 9.39 5.16 8.42
C LYS A 36 8.96 4.10 7.39
N TYR A 37 7.81 4.32 6.78
CA TYR A 37 7.28 3.43 5.76
C TYR A 37 6.88 4.23 4.51
N TYR A 38 6.98 3.58 3.37
CA TYR A 38 6.38 4.06 2.13
C TYR A 38 5.11 3.28 1.89
N TYR A 39 4.02 3.98 1.58
CA TYR A 39 2.77 3.39 1.19
C TYR A 39 2.49 3.68 -0.28
N ALA A 40 2.05 2.66 -1.01
CA ALA A 40 1.59 2.80 -2.37
C ALA A 40 0.23 2.13 -2.51
N VAL A 41 -0.64 2.76 -3.30
CA VAL A 41 -1.96 2.21 -3.59
C VAL A 41 -1.99 1.83 -5.06
N ARG A 42 -2.44 0.60 -5.34
CA ARG A 42 -2.63 0.11 -6.70
C ARG A 42 -4.09 -0.29 -6.89
N SER A 43 -4.74 0.29 -7.88
CA SER A 43 -6.04 -0.17 -8.36
C SER A 43 -5.87 -1.52 -9.04
N TYR A 44 -6.77 -2.44 -8.72
CA TYR A 44 -6.91 -3.70 -9.45
C TYR A 44 -8.39 -3.81 -9.83
N ARG A 45 -8.67 -4.17 -11.07
CA ARG A 45 -10.00 -4.55 -11.52
C ARG A 45 -9.95 -6.04 -11.82
N LYS A 46 -10.86 -6.81 -11.22
CA LYS A 46 -11.19 -8.14 -11.70
C LYS A 46 -12.33 -7.99 -12.67
N SER A 47 -12.08 -8.25 -13.95
CA SER A 47 -13.12 -8.31 -14.99
C SER A 47 -13.04 -9.70 -15.61
N ALA A 48 -14.16 -10.43 -15.62
CA ALA A 48 -14.26 -11.76 -16.24
C ALA A 48 -13.10 -12.73 -15.91
N GLY A 49 -12.75 -12.88 -14.63
CA GLY A 49 -11.68 -13.79 -14.18
C GLY A 49 -10.25 -13.26 -14.35
N LEU A 50 -10.04 -12.20 -15.15
CA LEU A 50 -8.73 -11.57 -15.37
C LEU A 50 -8.49 -10.43 -14.37
N SER A 51 -7.31 -10.43 -13.75
CA SER A 51 -6.89 -9.37 -12.82
C SER A 51 -6.13 -8.29 -13.59
N CYS A 52 -6.85 -7.28 -14.10
CA CYS A 52 -6.24 -6.10 -14.70
C CYS A 52 -5.73 -5.16 -13.60
N TYR A 53 -4.42 -4.98 -13.55
CA TYR A 53 -3.79 -4.05 -12.61
C TYR A 53 -3.51 -2.72 -13.28
N SER A 54 -3.97 -1.61 -12.70
CA SER A 54 -3.59 -0.29 -13.20
C SER A 54 -2.10 -0.03 -12.95
N SER A 55 -1.55 1.01 -13.57
CA SER A 55 -0.26 1.58 -13.15
C SER A 55 -0.29 1.90 -11.65
N TYR A 56 0.86 1.84 -11.01
CA TYR A 56 0.99 2.14 -9.58
C TYR A 56 0.54 3.58 -9.33
N GLY A 57 -0.38 3.78 -8.38
CA GLY A 57 -0.69 5.12 -7.90
C GLY A 57 0.50 5.74 -7.16
N SER A 58 0.51 7.06 -7.06
CA SER A 58 1.58 7.82 -6.39
C SER A 58 1.90 7.26 -5.01
N SER A 59 3.16 6.87 -4.80
CA SER A 59 3.64 6.39 -3.50
C SER A 59 3.87 7.58 -2.56
N LYS A 60 3.30 7.54 -1.36
CA LYS A 60 3.49 8.57 -0.34
C LYS A 60 4.34 8.05 0.82
N ARG A 61 5.30 8.85 1.26
CA ARG A 61 6.12 8.56 2.44
C ARG A 61 5.32 8.95 3.68
N VAL A 62 5.18 8.02 4.62
CA VAL A 62 4.47 8.28 5.89
C VAL A 62 5.38 7.85 7.04
N THR A 63 5.55 8.74 8.01
CA THR A 63 6.26 8.44 9.26
C THR A 63 5.20 8.18 10.33
N THR A 64 5.18 6.98 10.92
CA THR A 64 4.30 6.74 12.07
C THR A 64 4.81 7.58 13.24
N ARG A 65 3.96 8.51 13.70
CA ARG A 65 4.22 9.34 14.89
C ARG A 65 4.42 8.43 16.11
N LYS A 66 5.33 8.84 17.01
CA LYS A 66 5.64 8.15 18.27
C LYS A 66 4.41 8.16 19.19
#